data_AF-A0A2J8GG84-F1
#
_entry.id   AF-A0A2J8GG84-F1
#
_cell.length_a   1.000
_cell.length_b   1.000
_cell.length_c   1.000
_cell.angle_alpha   90.00
_cell.angle_beta   90.00
_cell.angle_gamma   90.00
#
_symmetry.space_group_name_H-M   'P 1'
#
loop_
_entity.id
_entity.type
_entity.pdbx_description
1 polymer ?
#
loop_
_entity_poly.entity_id
_entity_poly.type
_entity_poly.pdbx_seq_one_letter_code
_entity_poly.pdbx_strand_id
1 'polypeptide(L)'
;MMTKLQTLPAPEQEQGKGGKAPGNRTRGSGSRGKAGRPRESRGTLAFSRSARVKALAKHALLIITGGIMIYPLLWMVVSSLRPNDLIFREPGLWLNSLEMSNYTDGWSALSHPFGHYMLNSAIVVIGSILGNLISCSMAAYAFARLQFSGKKLFFGIMLLTIMLPFHVVIVPQYILFSQIGWVNTFWPLIVPKLLATDAFFVFLMVQFIRGIPKELDEAARIDGAGHPRIFLRVILPLMVPALATTTIFTFIWTWNDFFGALIYLTDPEMFTVPVALRAFVDSQSATSWGSLFAMSIVSLLPVFLVFLFGQRFLIKGIATTGIK
;
A
#
# COMPACT_ATOMS: atom_id res chain seq x y z
N MET A 1 46.11 7.95 1.71
CA MET A 1 45.73 8.79 2.85
C MET A 1 44.49 8.13 3.50
N MET A 2 44.63 6.97 4.14
CA MET A 2 44.96 6.78 5.56
C MET A 2 44.02 7.50 6.54
N THR A 3 43.28 6.68 7.31
CA THR A 3 42.96 6.85 8.75
C THR A 3 41.59 7.51 9.05
N LYS A 4 40.65 6.97 9.86
CA LYS A 4 40.70 6.02 10.99
C LYS A 4 39.31 5.37 11.24
N LEU A 5 39.32 4.11 11.65
CA LEU A 5 38.25 3.44 12.38
C LEU A 5 38.02 4.08 13.76
N GLN A 6 36.78 4.08 14.25
CA GLN A 6 36.46 4.22 15.68
C GLN A 6 35.45 3.16 16.10
N THR A 7 35.94 2.22 16.89
CA THR A 7 35.22 1.18 17.62
C THR A 7 34.69 1.74 18.95
N LEU A 8 33.46 1.38 19.32
CA LEU A 8 32.88 1.65 20.64
C LEU A 8 33.15 0.47 21.57
N PRO A 9 33.53 0.68 22.85
CA PRO A 9 33.71 -0.41 23.81
C PRO A 9 32.40 -0.76 24.54
N ALA A 10 32.24 -2.05 24.86
CA ALA A 10 31.20 -2.58 25.73
C ALA A 10 31.59 -2.46 27.22
N PRO A 11 30.65 -2.33 28.17
CA PRO A 11 30.98 -2.32 29.59
C PRO A 11 31.09 -3.72 30.19
N GLU A 12 32.03 -3.83 31.12
CA GLU A 12 32.52 -5.00 31.84
C GLU A 12 31.51 -5.64 32.80
N GLN A 13 31.78 -6.92 33.08
CA GLN A 13 31.18 -7.71 34.13
C GLN A 13 31.81 -7.35 35.49
N GLU A 14 30.99 -7.03 36.49
CA GLU A 14 31.40 -7.06 37.89
C GLU A 14 31.03 -8.41 38.53
N GLN A 15 32.03 -9.24 38.77
CA GLN A 15 31.99 -10.29 39.77
C GLN A 15 32.56 -9.75 41.09
N GLY A 16 31.89 -10.06 42.20
CA GLY A 16 32.65 -10.51 43.37
C GLY A 16 32.15 -10.06 44.74
N LYS A 17 31.80 -11.09 45.53
CA LYS A 17 31.98 -11.22 46.99
C LYS A 17 30.94 -10.44 47.83
N GLY A 18 30.25 -11.02 48.79
CA GLY A 18 30.49 -12.22 49.59
C GLY A 18 30.22 -11.84 51.05
N GLY A 19 29.38 -12.60 51.76
CA GLY A 19 29.14 -12.34 53.19
C GLY A 19 27.94 -13.07 53.77
N LYS A 20 28.21 -14.17 54.47
CA LYS A 20 27.28 -15.02 55.23
C LYS A 20 26.64 -14.28 56.43
N ALA A 21 25.33 -14.48 56.64
CA ALA A 21 24.57 -14.95 57.82
C ALA A 21 24.98 -14.55 59.28
N PRO A 22 24.18 -14.79 60.35
CA PRO A 22 22.74 -15.14 60.47
C PRO A 22 21.97 -14.36 61.58
N GLY A 23 20.64 -14.51 61.61
CA GLY A 23 19.85 -14.60 62.85
C GLY A 23 19.44 -13.31 63.57
N ASN A 24 18.14 -13.09 63.78
CA ASN A 24 17.42 -13.47 65.00
C ASN A 24 16.01 -12.86 65.00
N ARG A 25 15.10 -13.56 65.68
CA ARG A 25 13.69 -13.26 65.91
C ARG A 25 13.49 -11.90 66.59
N THR A 26 12.37 -11.24 66.33
CA THR A 26 11.43 -10.81 67.39
C THR A 26 10.07 -10.42 66.81
N ARG A 27 9.02 -11.00 67.40
CA ARG A 27 7.64 -10.48 67.37
C ARG A 27 7.60 -9.20 68.22
N GLY A 28 6.96 -8.16 67.72
CA GLY A 28 6.68 -6.93 68.46
C GLY A 28 5.36 -6.31 68.00
N SER A 29 4.38 -6.37 68.88
CA SER A 29 3.03 -5.82 68.75
C SER A 29 3.03 -4.30 68.94
N GLY A 30 2.22 -3.59 68.14
CA GLY A 30 1.52 -2.36 68.52
C GLY A 30 2.26 -1.03 68.38
N SER A 31 1.79 -0.17 67.45
CA SER A 31 1.19 1.12 67.83
C SER A 31 0.56 1.82 66.62
N ARG A 32 -0.55 2.52 66.89
CA ARG A 32 -1.32 3.36 65.96
C ARG A 32 -0.44 4.48 65.38
N GLY A 33 -0.31 4.51 64.06
CA GLY A 33 0.28 5.63 63.32
C GLY A 33 -0.62 6.04 62.16
N LYS A 34 -1.30 7.16 62.34
CA LYS A 34 -2.14 7.94 61.39
C LYS A 34 -2.07 7.56 59.90
N ALA A 35 -3.24 7.25 59.35
CA ALA A 35 -3.51 7.23 57.92
C ALA A 35 -3.23 8.60 57.28
N GLY A 36 -2.04 8.76 56.70
CA GLY A 36 -1.76 9.83 55.75
C GLY A 36 -2.25 9.41 54.37
N ARG A 37 -3.39 9.95 53.94
CA ARG A 37 -3.80 9.90 52.53
C ARG A 37 -2.66 10.50 51.69
N PRO A 38 -2.16 9.86 50.62
CA PRO A 38 -1.30 10.54 49.67
C PRO A 38 -2.12 11.68 49.06
N ARG A 39 -1.72 12.92 49.31
CA ARG A 39 -2.18 14.06 48.53
C ARG A 39 -1.79 13.78 47.09
N GLU A 40 -2.77 13.47 46.24
CA GLU A 40 -2.60 13.56 44.79
C GLU A 40 -2.19 14.99 44.47
N SER A 41 -0.89 15.20 44.27
CA SER A 41 -0.40 16.41 43.62
C SER A 41 -0.95 16.35 42.19
N ARG A 42 -2.00 17.14 41.92
CA ARG A 42 -2.37 17.55 40.56
C ARG A 42 -1.20 18.35 39.99
N GLY A 43 -0.18 17.64 39.53
CA GLY A 43 0.90 18.18 38.74
C GLY A 43 0.34 18.52 37.38
N THR A 44 -0.06 19.76 37.19
CA THR A 44 -0.29 20.34 35.87
C THR A 44 1.01 20.14 35.09
N LEU A 45 1.03 19.19 34.15
CA LEU A 45 2.16 18.89 33.27
C LEU A 45 2.46 20.14 32.43
N ALA A 46 3.30 21.03 32.97
CA ALA A 46 3.86 22.14 32.23
C ALA A 46 4.79 21.56 31.16
N PHE A 47 4.25 21.33 29.96
CA PHE A 47 5.06 21.00 28.79
C PHE A 47 6.16 22.05 28.66
N SER A 48 7.41 21.62 28.81
CA SER A 48 8.60 22.48 28.67
C SER A 48 8.51 23.25 27.35
N ARG A 49 8.82 24.56 27.40
CA ARG A 49 8.77 25.48 26.24
C ARG A 49 9.51 24.91 25.01
N SER A 50 10.57 24.13 25.25
CA SER A 50 11.34 23.39 24.23
C SER A 50 10.53 22.31 23.50
N ALA A 51 9.63 21.59 24.20
CA ALA A 51 8.76 20.59 23.59
C ALA A 51 7.70 21.23 22.66
N ARG A 52 7.17 22.41 23.03
CA ARG A 52 6.24 23.17 22.19
C ARG A 52 6.91 23.72 20.93
N VAL A 53 8.13 24.25 21.04
CA VAL A 53 8.91 24.73 19.88
C VAL A 53 9.25 23.60 18.92
N LYS A 54 9.69 22.44 19.42
CA LYS A 54 9.94 21.24 18.59
C LYS A 54 8.68 20.75 17.89
N ALA A 55 7.53 20.75 18.58
CA ALA A 55 6.25 20.40 17.97
C ALA A 55 5.87 21.40 16.88
N LEU A 56 5.99 22.71 17.12
CA LEU A 56 5.67 23.74 16.14
C LEU A 56 6.56 23.63 14.89
N ALA A 57 7.86 23.45 15.08
CA ALA A 57 8.82 23.24 13.99
C ALA A 57 8.48 21.99 13.16
N LYS A 58 8.09 20.89 13.81
CA LYS A 58 7.63 19.68 13.12
C LYS A 58 6.38 19.93 12.29
N HIS A 59 5.37 20.62 12.83
CA HIS A 59 4.15 20.93 12.07
C HIS A 59 4.43 21.88 10.91
N ALA A 60 5.25 22.92 11.12
CA ALA A 60 5.64 23.83 10.06
C ALA A 60 6.37 23.10 8.92
N LEU A 61 7.32 22.21 9.25
CA LEU A 61 8.01 21.39 8.25
C LEU A 61 7.03 20.48 7.49
N LEU A 62 6.11 19.82 8.18
CA LEU A 62 5.10 18.96 7.54
C LEU A 62 4.17 19.75 6.62
N ILE A 63 3.74 20.95 7.02
CA ILE A 63 2.87 21.82 6.20
C ILE A 63 3.62 22.32 4.97
N ILE A 64 4.87 22.78 5.11
CA ILE A 64 5.68 23.27 4.00
C ILE A 64 5.93 22.14 3.00
N THR A 65 6.40 20.98 3.47
CA THR A 65 6.64 19.83 2.61
C THR A 65 5.35 19.35 1.95
N GLY A 66 4.24 19.30 2.69
CA GLY A 66 2.93 18.97 2.14
C GLY A 66 2.49 19.94 1.05
N GLY A 67 2.69 21.25 1.25
CA GLY A 67 2.41 22.28 0.26
C GLY A 67 3.23 22.11 -1.02
N ILE A 68 4.53 21.82 -0.89
CA ILE A 68 5.41 21.55 -2.04
C ILE A 68 4.95 20.30 -2.81
N MET A 69 4.55 19.23 -2.11
CA MET A 69 4.07 18.00 -2.74
C MET A 69 2.72 18.16 -3.44
N ILE A 70 1.83 19.01 -2.91
CA ILE A 70 0.50 19.27 -3.46
C ILE A 70 0.56 20.24 -4.65
N TYR A 71 1.59 21.10 -4.72
CA TYR A 71 1.71 22.12 -5.75
C TYR A 71 1.56 21.58 -7.20
N PRO A 72 2.24 20.51 -7.64
CA PRO A 72 2.06 19.99 -9.00
C PRO A 72 0.62 19.52 -9.30
N LEU A 73 -0.08 18.99 -8.30
CA LEU A 73 -1.48 18.59 -8.45
C LEU A 73 -2.40 19.81 -8.58
N LEU A 74 -2.18 20.85 -7.78
CA LEU A 74 -2.91 22.11 -7.91
C LEU A 74 -2.64 22.77 -9.26
N TRP A 75 -1.38 22.80 -9.68
CA TRP A 75 -1.00 23.32 -10.99
C TRP A 75 -1.68 22.54 -12.11
N MET A 76 -1.74 21.21 -12.03
CA MET A 76 -2.46 20.39 -12.99
C MET A 76 -3.96 20.70 -13.04
N VAL A 77 -4.60 20.89 -11.89
CA VAL A 77 -6.02 21.28 -11.78
C VAL A 77 -6.29 22.67 -12.35
N VAL A 78 -5.38 23.61 -12.13
CA VAL A 78 -5.47 24.95 -12.72
C VAL A 78 -5.25 24.88 -14.23
N SER A 79 -4.26 24.12 -14.69
CA SER A 79 -3.92 23.97 -16.11
C SER A 79 -5.00 23.26 -16.92
N SER A 80 -5.79 22.36 -16.32
CA SER A 80 -6.92 21.73 -17.03
C SER A 80 -8.06 22.70 -17.33
N LEU A 81 -8.11 23.84 -16.64
CA LEU A 81 -9.13 24.87 -16.80
C LEU A 81 -8.64 26.06 -17.63
N ARG A 82 -7.46 25.97 -18.25
CA ARG A 82 -6.86 27.05 -19.03
C ARG A 82 -6.90 26.79 -20.54
N PRO A 83 -6.91 27.85 -21.35
CA PRO A 83 -6.59 27.76 -22.77
C PRO A 83 -5.21 27.13 -23.01
N ASN A 84 -5.12 26.28 -24.04
CA ASN A 84 -3.93 25.48 -24.37
C ASN A 84 -2.64 26.32 -24.52
N ASP A 85 -2.74 27.53 -25.05
CA ASP A 85 -1.62 28.44 -25.30
C ASP A 85 -1.06 29.10 -24.03
N LEU A 86 -1.86 29.20 -22.97
CA LEU A 86 -1.48 29.84 -21.70
C LEU A 86 -0.86 28.87 -20.69
N ILE A 87 -1.10 27.56 -20.82
CA ILE A 87 -0.68 26.51 -19.87
C ILE A 87 0.80 26.58 -19.50
N PHE A 88 1.70 26.72 -20.48
CA PHE A 88 3.15 26.78 -20.26
C PHE A 88 3.71 28.20 -20.19
N ARG A 89 2.89 29.22 -20.49
CA ARG A 89 3.30 30.63 -20.42
C ARG A 89 3.08 31.23 -19.02
N GLU A 90 2.08 30.73 -18.29
CA GLU A 90 1.70 31.24 -16.98
C GLU A 90 1.87 30.16 -15.89
N PRO A 91 3.04 30.01 -15.25
CA PRO A 91 3.24 28.92 -14.27
C PRO A 91 2.50 29.10 -12.94
N GLY A 92 1.82 30.24 -12.71
CA GLY A 92 1.10 30.54 -11.47
C GLY A 92 -0.15 29.68 -11.26
N LEU A 93 -0.75 29.76 -10.07
CA LEU A 93 -2.02 29.07 -9.72
C LEU A 93 -3.27 29.92 -9.98
N TRP A 94 -3.10 31.14 -10.51
CA TRP A 94 -4.19 32.08 -10.72
C TRP A 94 -4.87 31.83 -12.07
N LEU A 95 -6.19 31.77 -12.11
CA LEU A 95 -6.94 31.64 -13.36
C LEU A 95 -7.36 33.01 -13.86
N ASN A 96 -6.90 33.36 -15.06
CA ASN A 96 -7.29 34.58 -15.76
C ASN A 96 -8.51 34.34 -16.66
N SER A 97 -8.63 33.13 -17.22
CA SER A 97 -9.75 32.66 -18.02
C SER A 97 -10.08 31.22 -17.65
N LEU A 98 -11.35 30.85 -17.80
CA LEU A 98 -11.86 29.54 -17.42
C LEU A 98 -12.40 28.83 -18.66
N GLU A 99 -11.73 27.73 -19.03
CA GLU A 99 -11.96 26.96 -20.24
C GLU A 99 -12.43 25.54 -19.85
N MET A 100 -13.74 25.39 -19.54
CA MET A 100 -14.33 24.08 -19.21
C MET A 100 -14.40 23.13 -20.41
N SER A 101 -14.32 23.67 -21.63
CA SER A 101 -14.34 22.90 -22.87
C SER A 101 -13.27 21.81 -22.89
N ASN A 102 -12.12 22.02 -22.22
CA ASN A 102 -11.09 20.99 -22.04
C ASN A 102 -11.62 19.65 -21.50
N TYR A 103 -12.65 19.68 -20.63
CA TYR A 103 -13.29 18.46 -20.11
C TYR A 103 -14.21 17.82 -21.13
N THR A 104 -15.05 18.59 -21.84
CA THR A 104 -15.95 18.05 -22.86
C THR A 104 -15.18 17.55 -24.08
N ASP A 105 -14.21 18.35 -24.53
CA ASP A 105 -13.37 18.06 -25.68
C ASP A 105 -12.47 16.88 -25.36
N GLY A 106 -11.84 16.86 -24.18
CA GLY A 106 -11.05 15.73 -23.72
C GLY A 106 -11.87 14.45 -23.55
N TRP A 107 -13.15 14.56 -23.18
CA TRP A 107 -14.02 13.40 -23.06
C TRP A 107 -14.26 12.71 -24.41
N SER A 108 -14.25 13.44 -25.53
CA SER A 108 -14.50 12.92 -26.88
C SER A 108 -13.31 13.04 -27.85
N ALA A 109 -12.12 13.41 -27.36
CA ALA A 109 -10.96 13.72 -28.20
C ALA A 109 -10.32 12.48 -28.86
N LEU A 110 -10.51 11.29 -28.26
CA LEU A 110 -9.94 10.04 -28.74
C LEU A 110 -10.97 9.23 -29.53
N SER A 111 -10.55 8.10 -30.10
CA SER A 111 -11.42 7.19 -30.87
C SER A 111 -12.69 6.76 -30.13
N HIS A 112 -12.63 6.69 -28.80
CA HIS A 112 -13.79 6.42 -27.94
C HIS A 112 -13.90 7.47 -26.84
N PRO A 113 -15.11 7.70 -26.29
CA PRO A 113 -15.29 8.57 -25.14
C PRO A 113 -14.43 8.10 -23.95
N PHE A 114 -13.92 9.02 -23.13
CA PHE A 114 -12.97 8.68 -22.07
C PHE A 114 -13.53 7.68 -21.04
N GLY A 115 -14.86 7.66 -20.85
CA GLY A 115 -15.56 6.65 -20.05
C GLY A 115 -15.32 5.20 -20.50
N HIS A 116 -15.02 4.97 -21.78
CA HIS A 116 -14.65 3.65 -22.32
C HIS A 116 -13.32 3.17 -21.73
N TYR A 117 -12.30 4.03 -21.72
CA TYR A 117 -11.00 3.71 -21.13
C TYR A 117 -11.08 3.54 -19.62
N MET A 118 -11.92 4.34 -18.95
CA MET A 118 -12.24 4.16 -17.53
C MET A 118 -12.81 2.78 -17.25
N LEU A 119 -13.73 2.30 -18.09
CA LEU A 119 -14.34 0.98 -17.98
C LEU A 119 -13.31 -0.12 -18.22
N ASN A 120 -12.48 -0.01 -19.26
CA ASN A 120 -11.39 -0.95 -19.53
C ASN A 120 -10.44 -1.07 -18.32
N SER A 121 -9.97 0.06 -17.79
CA SER A 121 -9.16 0.09 -16.56
C SER A 121 -9.89 -0.56 -15.38
N ALA A 122 -11.18 -0.27 -15.19
CA ALA A 122 -11.97 -0.88 -14.12
C ALA A 122 -12.09 -2.41 -14.27
N ILE A 123 -12.28 -2.93 -15.48
CA ILE A 123 -12.34 -4.37 -15.77
C ILE A 123 -11.01 -5.03 -15.39
N VAL A 124 -9.88 -4.48 -15.85
CA VAL A 124 -8.54 -5.02 -15.55
C VAL A 124 -8.26 -4.98 -14.05
N VAL A 125 -8.62 -3.89 -13.37
CA VAL A 125 -8.41 -3.70 -11.93
C VAL A 125 -9.28 -4.66 -11.11
N ILE A 126 -10.57 -4.76 -11.40
CA ILE A 126 -11.47 -5.67 -10.68
C ILE A 126 -11.03 -7.12 -10.89
N GLY A 127 -10.70 -7.51 -12.12
CA GLY A 127 -10.17 -8.83 -12.43
C GLY A 127 -8.88 -9.14 -11.66
N SER A 128 -7.96 -8.17 -11.59
CA SER A 128 -6.70 -8.30 -10.85
C SER A 128 -6.92 -8.40 -9.34
N ILE A 129 -7.83 -7.61 -8.77
CA ILE A 129 -8.21 -7.67 -7.35
C ILE A 129 -8.78 -9.05 -7.02
N LEU A 130 -9.75 -9.53 -7.79
CA LEU A 130 -10.34 -10.86 -7.56
C LEU A 130 -9.28 -11.95 -7.69
N GLY A 131 -8.42 -11.86 -8.71
CA GLY A 131 -7.31 -12.78 -8.93
C GLY A 131 -6.40 -12.87 -7.71
N ASN A 132 -5.89 -11.73 -7.25
CA ASN A 132 -4.98 -11.66 -6.09
C ASN A 132 -5.68 -12.07 -4.78
N LEU A 133 -6.91 -11.62 -4.53
CA LEU A 133 -7.61 -11.97 -3.29
C LEU A 133 -7.85 -13.47 -3.21
N ILE A 134 -8.24 -14.13 -4.29
CA ILE A 134 -8.48 -15.58 -4.31
C ILE A 134 -7.14 -16.33 -4.21
N SER A 135 -6.22 -16.07 -5.14
CA SER A 135 -5.00 -16.87 -5.27
C SER A 135 -4.03 -16.64 -4.11
N CYS A 136 -3.78 -15.39 -3.72
CA CYS A 136 -2.82 -15.08 -2.67
C CYS A 136 -3.33 -15.48 -1.29
N SER A 137 -4.63 -15.36 -1.01
CA SER A 137 -5.18 -15.79 0.29
C SER A 137 -5.14 -17.30 0.46
N MET A 138 -5.43 -18.07 -0.61
CA MET A 138 -5.32 -19.52 -0.61
C MET A 138 -3.87 -19.97 -0.45
N ALA A 139 -2.94 -19.40 -1.21
CA ALA A 139 -1.50 -19.67 -1.08
C ALA A 139 -1.00 -19.33 0.33
N ALA A 140 -1.42 -18.18 0.86
CA ALA A 140 -1.03 -17.75 2.20
C ALA A 140 -1.57 -18.68 3.28
N TYR A 141 -2.82 -19.13 3.18
CA TYR A 141 -3.39 -20.11 4.10
C TYR A 141 -2.62 -21.43 4.08
N ALA A 142 -2.24 -21.92 2.90
CA ALA A 142 -1.40 -23.12 2.78
C ALA A 142 -0.05 -22.93 3.48
N PHE A 143 0.66 -21.83 3.23
CA PHE A 143 1.95 -21.53 3.87
C PHE A 143 1.83 -21.24 5.38
N ALA A 144 0.70 -20.73 5.86
CA ALA A 144 0.53 -20.39 7.26
C ALA A 144 0.03 -21.58 8.10
N ARG A 145 -0.91 -22.39 7.59
CA ARG A 145 -1.63 -23.42 8.37
C ARG A 145 -1.32 -24.85 7.96
N LEU A 146 -1.10 -25.14 6.68
CA LEU A 146 -0.85 -26.51 6.23
C LEU A 146 0.61 -26.92 6.46
N GLN A 147 0.81 -28.21 6.70
CA GLN A 147 2.12 -28.86 6.72
C GLN A 147 2.24 -29.70 5.46
N PHE A 148 3.24 -29.40 4.63
CA PHE A 148 3.50 -30.12 3.39
C PHE A 148 5.01 -30.17 3.12
N SER A 149 5.45 -31.19 2.41
CA SER A 149 6.86 -31.40 2.07
C SER A 149 7.40 -30.23 1.24
N GLY A 150 8.59 -29.74 1.58
CA GLY A 150 9.22 -28.62 0.87
C GLY A 150 8.68 -27.23 1.20
N LYS A 151 7.77 -27.09 2.18
CA LYS A 151 7.17 -25.79 2.59
C LYS A 151 8.16 -24.64 2.75
N LYS A 152 9.30 -24.87 3.42
CA LYS A 152 10.35 -23.84 3.61
C LYS A 152 11.03 -23.45 2.30
N LEU A 153 11.27 -24.44 1.42
CA LEU A 153 11.88 -24.22 0.11
C LEU A 153 10.95 -23.38 -0.78
N PHE A 154 9.69 -23.79 -0.95
CA PHE A 154 8.73 -23.05 -1.76
C PHE A 154 8.46 -21.64 -1.21
N PHE A 155 8.42 -21.48 0.11
CA PHE A 155 8.31 -20.16 0.72
C PHE A 155 9.54 -19.29 0.42
N GLY A 156 10.74 -19.88 0.44
CA GLY A 156 11.98 -19.21 0.03
C GLY A 156 11.98 -18.80 -1.44
N ILE A 157 11.58 -19.70 -2.35
CA ILE A 157 11.45 -19.40 -3.79
C ILE A 157 10.46 -18.25 -4.02
N MET A 158 9.29 -18.30 -3.36
CA MET A 158 8.30 -17.23 -3.42
C MET A 158 8.85 -15.88 -2.91
N LEU A 159 9.71 -15.87 -1.89
CA LEU A 159 10.35 -14.64 -1.45
C LEU A 159 11.38 -14.11 -2.47
N LEU A 160 12.13 -15.01 -3.12
CA LEU A 160 13.10 -14.63 -4.14
C LEU A 160 12.44 -13.97 -5.36
N THR A 161 11.22 -14.37 -5.73
CA THR A 161 10.51 -13.75 -6.86
C THR A 161 10.12 -12.30 -6.61
N ILE A 162 10.02 -11.85 -5.36
CA ILE A 162 9.78 -10.42 -5.03
C ILE A 162 10.95 -9.55 -5.51
N MET A 163 12.16 -10.11 -5.59
CA MET A 163 13.36 -9.38 -6.05
C MET A 163 13.49 -9.33 -7.57
N LEU A 164 12.67 -10.09 -8.32
CA LEU A 164 12.75 -10.11 -9.78
C LEU A 164 12.17 -8.81 -10.36
N PRO A 165 12.95 -8.04 -11.13
CA PRO A 165 12.43 -6.86 -11.80
C PRO A 165 11.44 -7.27 -12.89
N PHE A 166 10.26 -6.65 -12.87
CA PHE A 166 9.19 -6.90 -13.84
C PHE A 166 9.65 -6.82 -15.30
N HIS A 167 10.54 -5.87 -15.61
CA HIS A 167 11.05 -5.66 -16.96
C HIS A 167 11.85 -6.83 -17.54
N VAL A 168 12.39 -7.72 -16.71
CA VAL A 168 13.12 -8.91 -17.20
C VAL A 168 12.16 -10.03 -17.61
N VAL A 169 10.98 -10.09 -16.99
CA VAL A 169 10.00 -11.16 -17.23
C VAL A 169 9.03 -10.80 -18.37
N ILE A 170 8.85 -9.50 -18.66
CA ILE A 170 7.81 -9.09 -19.61
C ILE A 170 8.06 -9.57 -21.06
N VAL A 171 9.31 -9.63 -21.52
CA VAL A 171 9.63 -10.10 -22.89
C VAL A 171 9.24 -11.57 -23.09
N PRO A 172 9.70 -12.53 -22.25
CA PRO A 172 9.26 -13.91 -22.40
C PRO A 172 7.76 -14.08 -22.14
N GLN A 173 7.17 -13.30 -21.22
CA GLN A 173 5.73 -13.32 -20.98
C GLN A 173 4.93 -12.80 -22.19
N TYR A 174 5.42 -11.79 -22.90
CA TYR A 174 4.83 -11.30 -24.14
C TYR A 174 4.87 -12.37 -25.24
N ILE A 175 6.02 -13.04 -25.43
CA ILE A 175 6.15 -14.12 -26.41
C ILE A 175 5.12 -15.22 -26.12
N LEU A 176 4.98 -15.63 -24.85
CA LEU A 176 3.99 -16.62 -24.43
C LEU A 176 2.56 -16.19 -24.80
N PHE A 177 2.16 -14.97 -24.41
CA PHE A 177 0.79 -14.49 -24.68
C PHE A 177 0.53 -14.21 -26.16
N SER A 178 1.55 -13.84 -26.92
CA SER A 178 1.46 -13.72 -28.38
C SER A 178 1.23 -15.07 -29.03
N GLN A 179 1.93 -16.13 -28.61
CA GLN A 179 1.78 -17.48 -29.16
C GLN A 179 0.39 -18.07 -28.92
N ILE A 180 -0.25 -17.74 -27.79
CA ILE A 180 -1.61 -18.21 -27.47
C ILE A 180 -2.71 -17.24 -27.92
N GLY A 181 -2.36 -16.16 -28.64
CA GLY A 181 -3.32 -15.22 -29.21
C GLY A 181 -4.03 -14.32 -28.19
N TRP A 182 -3.40 -14.03 -27.05
CA TRP A 182 -3.97 -13.18 -26.00
C TRP A 182 -3.52 -11.72 -26.07
N VAL A 183 -2.58 -11.39 -26.96
CA VAL A 183 -2.24 -9.99 -27.25
C VAL A 183 -3.49 -9.28 -27.76
N ASN A 184 -3.62 -8.01 -27.37
CA ASN A 184 -4.79 -7.16 -27.57
C ASN A 184 -6.05 -7.65 -26.83
N THR A 185 -5.86 -8.29 -25.68
CA THR A 185 -6.93 -8.65 -24.73
C THR A 185 -6.53 -8.27 -23.30
N PHE A 186 -7.48 -8.26 -22.37
CA PHE A 186 -7.17 -8.02 -20.94
C PHE A 186 -6.56 -9.23 -20.21
N TRP A 187 -6.58 -10.41 -20.83
CA TRP A 187 -6.15 -11.66 -20.17
C TRP A 187 -4.69 -11.67 -19.72
N PRO A 188 -3.72 -11.16 -20.50
CA PRO A 188 -2.32 -11.06 -20.05
C PRO A 188 -2.13 -10.22 -18.78
N LEU A 189 -3.04 -9.29 -18.50
CA LEU A 189 -3.00 -8.43 -17.32
C LEU A 189 -3.71 -9.06 -16.11
N ILE A 190 -4.78 -9.82 -16.35
CA ILE A 190 -5.63 -10.39 -15.29
C ILE A 190 -5.19 -11.81 -14.87
N VAL A 191 -4.99 -12.71 -15.83
CA VAL A 191 -4.80 -14.15 -15.56
C VAL A 191 -3.59 -14.45 -14.69
N PRO A 192 -2.42 -13.79 -14.86
CA PRO A 192 -1.30 -14.03 -13.95
C PRO A 192 -1.64 -13.81 -12.48
N LYS A 193 -2.56 -12.88 -12.16
CA LYS A 193 -2.99 -12.61 -10.78
C LYS A 193 -3.72 -13.79 -10.15
N LEU A 194 -4.38 -14.64 -10.95
CA LEU A 194 -4.98 -15.89 -10.47
C LEU A 194 -3.95 -16.97 -10.08
N LEU A 195 -2.68 -16.79 -10.49
CA LEU A 195 -1.59 -17.72 -10.20
C LEU A 195 -0.72 -17.26 -9.01
N ALA A 196 -1.19 -16.28 -8.24
CA ALA A 196 -0.49 -15.71 -7.10
C ALA A 196 0.93 -15.20 -7.45
N THR A 197 1.09 -14.61 -8.63
CA THR A 197 2.38 -14.06 -9.11
C THR A 197 2.85 -12.87 -8.27
N ASP A 198 1.93 -12.15 -7.63
CA ASP A 198 2.23 -11.05 -6.72
C ASP A 198 2.64 -11.58 -5.34
N ALA A 199 3.84 -12.14 -5.26
CA ALA A 199 4.40 -12.78 -4.06
C ALA A 199 4.42 -11.89 -2.80
N PHE A 200 4.46 -10.56 -2.98
CA PHE A 200 4.29 -9.60 -1.88
C PHE A 200 2.97 -9.79 -1.13
N PHE A 201 1.85 -9.99 -1.84
CA PHE A 201 0.55 -10.18 -1.21
C PHE A 201 0.44 -11.53 -0.52
N VAL A 202 1.03 -12.58 -1.09
CA VAL A 202 1.14 -13.89 -0.43
C VAL A 202 1.90 -13.73 0.88
N PHE A 203 3.08 -13.09 0.84
CA PHE A 203 3.88 -12.85 2.03
C PHE A 203 3.13 -12.04 3.09
N LEU A 204 2.53 -10.91 2.71
CA LEU A 204 1.75 -10.06 3.61
C LEU A 204 0.64 -10.85 4.31
N MET A 205 -0.13 -11.64 3.55
CA MET A 205 -1.19 -12.46 4.11
C MET A 205 -0.66 -13.60 4.97
N VAL A 206 0.48 -14.22 4.63
CA VAL A 206 1.12 -15.23 5.50
C VAL A 206 1.48 -14.63 6.85
N GLN A 207 2.09 -13.44 6.87
CA GLN A 207 2.44 -12.78 8.13
C GLN A 207 1.20 -12.45 8.94
N PHE A 208 0.14 -11.98 8.29
CA PHE A 208 -1.12 -11.68 8.95
C PHE A 208 -1.76 -12.94 9.56
N ILE A 209 -1.90 -14.03 8.79
CA ILE A 209 -2.51 -15.28 9.26
C ILE A 209 -1.70 -15.87 10.42
N ARG A 210 -0.38 -15.76 10.41
CA ARG A 210 0.47 -16.22 11.53
C ARG A 210 0.24 -15.45 12.82
N GLY A 211 -0.22 -14.20 12.75
CA GLY A 211 -0.63 -13.42 13.92
C GLY A 211 -2.00 -13.82 14.49
N ILE A 212 -2.83 -14.57 13.74
CA ILE A 212 -4.11 -15.07 14.23
C ILE A 212 -3.86 -16.29 15.14
N PRO A 213 -4.38 -16.28 16.39
CA PRO A 213 -4.22 -17.39 17.34
C PRO A 213 -4.69 -18.73 16.75
N LYS A 214 -3.93 -19.80 16.99
CA LYS A 214 -4.21 -21.14 16.42
C LYS A 214 -5.38 -21.84 17.10
N GLU A 215 -5.71 -21.42 18.32
CA GLU A 215 -6.78 -21.93 19.16
C GLU A 215 -8.15 -21.81 18.44
N LEU A 216 -8.30 -20.79 17.58
CA LEU A 216 -9.49 -20.63 16.74
C LEU A 216 -9.64 -21.75 15.70
N ASP A 217 -8.52 -22.21 15.14
CA ASP A 217 -8.52 -23.31 14.16
C ASP A 217 -8.77 -24.65 14.85
N GLU A 218 -8.23 -24.83 16.06
CA GLU A 218 -8.41 -26.02 16.89
C GLU A 218 -9.86 -26.14 17.37
N ALA A 219 -10.46 -25.05 17.85
CA ALA A 219 -11.88 -25.00 18.21
C ALA A 219 -12.78 -25.36 17.03
N ALA A 220 -12.55 -24.75 15.85
CA ALA A 220 -13.31 -25.09 14.66
C ALA A 220 -13.13 -26.56 14.24
N ARG A 221 -11.94 -27.15 14.44
CA ARG A 221 -11.69 -28.57 14.16
C ARG A 221 -12.43 -29.49 15.14
N ILE A 222 -12.55 -29.10 16.42
CA ILE A 222 -13.38 -29.81 17.41
C ILE A 222 -14.85 -29.80 16.97
N ASP A 223 -15.32 -28.71 16.36
CA ASP A 223 -16.66 -28.60 15.74
C ASP A 223 -16.79 -29.35 14.39
N GLY A 224 -15.79 -30.17 14.02
CA GLY A 224 -15.79 -30.97 12.80
C GLY A 224 -15.51 -30.17 11.52
N ALA A 225 -14.97 -28.95 11.61
CA ALA A 225 -14.60 -28.18 10.44
C ALA A 225 -13.29 -28.69 9.80
N GLY A 226 -13.36 -29.04 8.51
CA GLY A 226 -12.18 -29.28 7.68
C GLY A 226 -11.49 -27.98 7.23
N HIS A 227 -10.31 -28.10 6.61
CA HIS A 227 -9.52 -26.95 6.17
C HIS A 227 -10.26 -25.93 5.29
N PRO A 228 -11.10 -26.32 4.30
CA PRO A 228 -11.86 -25.35 3.51
C PRO A 228 -12.85 -24.53 4.36
N ARG A 229 -13.49 -25.17 5.35
CA ARG A 229 -14.44 -24.49 6.24
C ARG A 229 -13.72 -23.55 7.21
N ILE A 230 -12.58 -23.97 7.76
CA ILE A 230 -11.73 -23.11 8.61
C ILE A 230 -11.24 -21.90 7.82
N PHE A 231 -10.75 -22.11 6.60
CA PHE A 231 -10.31 -21.03 5.73
C PHE A 231 -11.42 -20.01 5.47
N LEU A 232 -12.58 -20.46 4.96
CA LEU A 232 -13.67 -19.56 4.54
C LEU A 232 -14.40 -18.91 5.71
N ARG A 233 -14.61 -19.61 6.83
CA ARG A 233 -15.47 -19.12 7.93
C ARG A 233 -14.71 -18.54 9.11
N VAL A 234 -13.43 -18.87 9.28
CA VAL A 234 -12.63 -18.40 10.43
C VAL A 234 -11.52 -17.47 9.96
N ILE A 235 -10.64 -17.95 9.09
CA ILE A 235 -9.44 -17.19 8.70
C ILE A 235 -9.79 -16.00 7.79
N LEU A 236 -10.56 -16.22 6.72
CA LEU A 236 -10.84 -15.18 5.73
C LEU A 236 -11.56 -13.94 6.33
N PRO A 237 -12.56 -14.06 7.22
CA PRO A 237 -13.18 -12.90 7.87
C PRO A 237 -12.25 -12.15 8.84
N LEU A 238 -11.31 -12.86 9.49
CA LEU A 238 -10.32 -12.23 10.37
C LEU A 238 -9.22 -11.51 9.59
N MET A 239 -8.98 -11.93 8.34
CA MET A 239 -8.01 -11.34 7.42
C MET A 239 -8.45 -10.04 6.75
N VAL A 240 -9.63 -9.50 7.05
CA VAL A 240 -10.16 -8.28 6.40
C VAL A 240 -9.13 -7.13 6.30
N PRO A 241 -8.30 -6.82 7.33
CA PRO A 241 -7.29 -5.77 7.18
C PRO A 241 -6.21 -6.09 6.12
N ALA A 242 -5.76 -7.34 6.04
CA ALA A 242 -4.81 -7.78 5.03
C ALA A 242 -5.42 -7.80 3.63
N LEU A 243 -6.66 -8.32 3.51
CA LEU A 243 -7.39 -8.32 2.24
C LEU A 243 -7.63 -6.91 1.73
N ALA A 244 -8.06 -5.99 2.60
CA ALA A 244 -8.25 -4.57 2.25
C ALA A 244 -6.94 -3.92 1.79
N THR A 245 -5.82 -4.23 2.46
CA THR A 245 -4.49 -3.76 2.05
C THR A 245 -4.14 -4.25 0.66
N THR A 246 -4.31 -5.55 0.39
CA THR A 246 -4.09 -6.14 -0.94
C THR A 246 -5.00 -5.52 -2.00
N THR A 247 -6.27 -5.28 -1.71
CA THR A 247 -7.20 -4.62 -2.63
C THR A 247 -6.73 -3.22 -3.00
N ILE A 248 -6.36 -2.40 -2.02
CA ILE A 248 -5.92 -1.02 -2.25
C ILE A 248 -4.64 -0.98 -3.08
N PHE A 249 -3.63 -1.77 -2.73
CA PHE A 249 -2.38 -1.82 -3.48
C PHE A 249 -2.59 -2.37 -4.89
N THR A 250 -3.37 -3.45 -5.04
CA THR A 250 -3.70 -3.99 -6.37
C THR A 250 -4.42 -2.95 -7.21
N PHE A 251 -5.39 -2.23 -6.65
CA PHE A 251 -6.08 -1.15 -7.34
C PHE A 251 -5.08 -0.09 -7.84
N ILE A 252 -4.26 0.45 -6.94
CA ILE A 252 -3.33 1.54 -7.28
C ILE A 252 -2.30 1.08 -8.32
N TRP A 253 -1.73 -0.12 -8.17
CA TRP A 253 -0.71 -0.63 -9.09
C TRP A 253 -1.29 -0.96 -10.46
N THR A 254 -2.44 -1.63 -10.52
CA THR A 254 -3.06 -2.01 -11.79
C THR A 254 -3.68 -0.80 -12.50
N TRP A 255 -4.28 0.15 -11.78
CA TRP A 255 -4.83 1.37 -12.37
C TRP A 255 -3.76 2.24 -13.04
N ASN A 256 -2.57 2.29 -12.42
CA ASN A 256 -1.42 3.05 -12.93
C ASN A 256 -0.49 2.22 -13.83
N ASP A 257 -0.85 0.97 -14.17
CA ASP A 257 -0.02 0.14 -15.03
C ASP A 257 -0.06 0.62 -16.48
N PHE A 258 0.84 1.53 -16.78
CA PHE A 258 1.06 2.03 -18.14
C PHE A 258 1.83 1.03 -18.99
N PHE A 259 2.94 0.49 -18.45
CA PHE A 259 3.89 -0.26 -19.25
C PHE A 259 3.38 -1.64 -19.65
N GLY A 260 2.74 -2.37 -18.73
CA GLY A 260 2.10 -3.65 -19.04
C GLY A 260 0.98 -3.47 -20.06
N ALA A 261 0.10 -2.50 -19.84
CA ALA A 261 -0.99 -2.20 -20.76
C ALA A 261 -0.50 -1.79 -22.15
N LEU A 262 0.53 -0.93 -22.25
CA LEU A 262 1.10 -0.49 -23.53
C LEU A 262 1.66 -1.66 -24.37
N ILE A 263 2.21 -2.68 -23.71
CA ILE A 263 2.79 -3.85 -24.40
C ILE A 263 1.71 -4.79 -24.92
N TYR A 264 0.61 -4.96 -24.17
CA TYR A 264 -0.42 -5.94 -24.52
C TYR A 264 -1.60 -5.36 -25.30
N LEU A 265 -1.92 -4.07 -25.15
CA LEU A 265 -3.13 -3.46 -25.71
C LEU A 265 -2.73 -2.54 -26.87
N THR A 266 -2.93 -3.02 -28.10
CA THR A 266 -2.48 -2.32 -29.31
C THR A 266 -3.59 -1.51 -29.96
N ASP A 267 -4.83 -1.98 -29.87
CA ASP A 267 -5.96 -1.32 -30.51
C ASP A 267 -6.55 -0.24 -29.61
N PRO A 268 -6.95 0.94 -30.16
CA PRO A 268 -7.48 2.03 -29.36
C PRO A 268 -8.68 1.63 -28.49
N GLU A 269 -9.54 0.73 -28.96
CA GLU A 269 -10.69 0.23 -28.19
C GLU A 269 -10.28 -0.57 -26.94
N MET A 270 -9.07 -1.11 -26.90
CA MET A 270 -8.57 -1.90 -25.77
C MET A 270 -7.77 -1.06 -24.78
N PHE A 271 -7.51 0.21 -25.04
CA PHE A 271 -6.66 1.01 -24.17
C PHE A 271 -7.23 1.14 -22.75
N THR A 272 -6.33 1.06 -21.77
CA THR A 272 -6.56 1.50 -20.40
C THR A 272 -6.30 2.99 -20.29
N VAL A 273 -6.73 3.60 -19.19
CA VAL A 273 -6.59 5.03 -18.92
C VAL A 273 -5.16 5.55 -19.11
N PRO A 274 -4.10 4.92 -18.57
CA PRO A 274 -2.75 5.43 -18.76
C PRO A 274 -2.31 5.44 -20.24
N VAL A 275 -2.71 4.42 -21.01
CA VAL A 275 -2.39 4.31 -22.45
C VAL A 275 -3.19 5.34 -23.25
N ALA A 276 -4.47 5.52 -22.93
CA ALA A 276 -5.31 6.55 -23.54
C ALA A 276 -4.77 7.96 -23.26
N LEU A 277 -4.35 8.27 -22.04
CA LEU A 277 -3.73 9.56 -21.70
C LEU A 277 -2.45 9.81 -22.52
N ARG A 278 -1.67 8.78 -22.80
CA ARG A 278 -0.49 8.89 -23.68
C ARG A 278 -0.87 9.21 -25.13
N ALA A 279 -2.03 8.77 -25.60
CA ALA A 279 -2.52 9.02 -26.95
C ALA A 279 -2.93 10.49 -27.20
N PHE A 280 -3.16 11.29 -26.15
CA PHE A 280 -3.35 12.74 -26.28
C PHE A 280 -2.09 13.47 -26.73
N VAL A 281 -0.91 12.88 -26.49
CA VAL A 281 0.37 13.43 -26.93
C VAL A 281 0.69 12.88 -28.31
N ASP A 282 0.08 13.49 -29.32
CA ASP A 282 0.37 13.23 -30.73
C ASP A 282 1.59 14.05 -31.18
N SER A 283 2.54 13.39 -31.86
CA SER A 283 3.71 14.04 -32.45
C SER A 283 3.43 14.68 -33.81
N GLN A 284 2.28 14.39 -34.43
CA GLN A 284 1.91 14.86 -35.77
C GLN A 284 0.88 15.99 -35.76
N SER A 285 0.12 16.15 -34.68
CA SER A 285 -0.91 17.18 -34.50
C SER A 285 -0.59 18.08 -33.30
N ALA A 286 -1.29 19.21 -33.19
CA ALA A 286 -1.20 20.05 -31.99
C ALA A 286 -1.71 19.25 -30.76
N THR A 287 -0.84 19.03 -29.78
CA THR A 287 -1.20 18.38 -28.52
C THR A 287 -2.19 19.25 -27.73
N SER A 288 -3.37 18.72 -27.40
CA SER A 288 -4.31 19.39 -26.49
C SER A 288 -3.93 19.11 -25.04
N TRP A 289 -3.03 19.93 -24.50
CA TRP A 289 -2.54 19.83 -23.12
C TRP A 289 -3.65 20.03 -22.08
N GLY A 290 -4.59 20.93 -22.34
CA GLY A 290 -5.76 21.19 -21.50
C GLY A 290 -6.64 19.96 -21.38
N SER A 291 -6.97 19.32 -22.50
CA SER A 291 -7.71 18.04 -22.52
C SER A 291 -6.96 16.91 -21.82
N LEU A 292 -5.63 16.81 -22.03
CA LEU A 292 -4.79 15.83 -21.33
C LEU A 292 -4.83 16.04 -19.81
N PHE A 293 -4.70 17.27 -19.33
CA PHE A 293 -4.76 17.57 -17.90
C PHE A 293 -6.16 17.35 -17.33
N ALA A 294 -7.20 17.73 -18.05
CA ALA A 294 -8.60 17.47 -17.67
C ALA A 294 -8.86 15.97 -17.48
N MET A 295 -8.47 15.14 -18.46
CA MET A 295 -8.64 13.69 -18.37
C MET A 295 -7.71 13.04 -17.34
N SER A 296 -6.53 13.62 -17.09
CA SER A 296 -5.64 13.19 -16.00
C SER A 296 -6.28 13.41 -14.63
N ILE A 297 -7.00 14.51 -14.42
CA ILE A 297 -7.76 14.76 -13.18
C ILE A 297 -8.90 13.77 -13.03
N VAL A 298 -9.66 13.52 -14.10
CA VAL A 298 -10.72 12.50 -14.11
C VAL A 298 -10.14 11.13 -13.73
N SER A 299 -8.97 10.77 -14.28
CA SER A 299 -8.24 9.54 -13.96
C SER A 299 -7.82 9.41 -12.49
N LEU A 300 -7.55 10.53 -11.81
CA LEU A 300 -7.17 10.52 -10.39
C LEU A 300 -8.37 10.28 -9.47
N LEU A 301 -9.61 10.58 -9.89
CA LEU A 301 -10.79 10.47 -9.03
C LEU A 301 -10.97 9.05 -8.46
N PRO A 302 -10.91 7.96 -9.25
CA PRO A 302 -11.06 6.61 -8.70
C PRO A 302 -9.97 6.24 -7.69
N VAL A 303 -8.72 6.64 -7.96
CA VAL A 303 -7.57 6.41 -7.06
C VAL A 303 -7.78 7.16 -5.74
N PHE A 304 -8.20 8.41 -5.82
CA PHE A 304 -8.49 9.24 -4.64
C PHE A 304 -9.62 8.63 -3.79
N LEU A 305 -10.71 8.18 -4.41
CA LEU A 305 -11.81 7.53 -3.71
C LEU A 305 -11.36 6.25 -3.00
N VAL A 306 -10.62 5.38 -3.68
CA VAL A 306 -10.08 4.16 -3.07
C VAL A 306 -9.18 4.47 -1.89
N PHE A 307 -8.32 5.49 -1.99
CA PHE A 307 -7.48 5.91 -0.88
C PHE A 307 -8.29 6.50 0.29
N LEU A 308 -9.26 7.37 0.01
CA LEU A 308 -10.11 8.02 1.01
C LEU A 308 -10.89 7.01 1.86
N PHE A 309 -11.45 5.98 1.23
CA PHE A 309 -12.16 4.89 1.91
C PHE A 309 -11.19 3.84 2.50
N GLY A 310 -10.03 3.66 1.88
CA GLY A 310 -9.03 2.64 2.22
C GLY A 310 -8.09 3.00 3.37
N GLN A 311 -7.82 4.28 3.62
CA GLN A 311 -6.83 4.75 4.61
C GLN A 311 -7.03 4.16 6.02
N ARG A 312 -8.28 3.98 6.46
CA ARG A 312 -8.60 3.40 7.78
C ARG A 312 -8.17 1.94 7.92
N PHE A 313 -8.11 1.21 6.80
CA PHE A 313 -7.72 -0.19 6.78
C PHE A 313 -6.20 -0.35 6.71
N LEU A 314 -5.52 0.52 5.95
CA LEU A 314 -4.05 0.55 5.88
C LEU A 314 -3.42 0.81 7.25
N ILE A 315 -3.97 1.76 8.01
CA ILE A 315 -3.48 2.08 9.37
C ILE A 315 -3.64 0.87 10.30
N LYS A 316 -4.77 0.16 10.22
CA LYS A 316 -5.03 -1.03 11.03
C LYS A 316 -4.15 -2.22 10.63
N GLY A 317 -3.85 -2.39 9.34
CA GLY A 317 -3.03 -3.50 8.85
C GLY A 317 -1.55 -3.40 9.21
N ILE A 318 -0.99 -2.18 9.24
CA ILE A 318 0.41 -1.93 9.60
C ILE A 318 0.61 -1.98 11.12
N ALA A 319 -0.37 -1.54 11.91
CA ALA A 319 -0.28 -1.52 13.37
C ALA A 319 -0.13 -2.93 13.97
N THR A 320 -0.71 -3.96 13.37
CA THR A 320 -0.65 -5.34 13.89
C THR A 320 0.65 -6.07 13.60
N THR A 321 1.45 -5.64 12.61
CA THR A 321 2.72 -6.28 12.26
C THR A 321 3.93 -5.68 12.99
N GLY A 322 3.78 -4.48 13.57
CA GLY A 322 4.87 -3.72 14.20
C GLY A 322 4.94 -3.74 15.73
N ILE A 323 3.95 -4.32 16.43
CA ILE A 323 3.97 -4.39 17.90
C ILE A 323 4.60 -5.72 18.34
N LYS A 324 5.88 -5.65 18.68
CA LYS A 324 6.58 -6.57 19.59
C LYS A 324 7.08 -5.77 20.78
#